data_AF-A0A7V6R3Z2-F1
#
_entry.id   AF-A0A7V6R3Z2-F1
#
_cell.length_a   1.000
_cell.length_b   1.000
_cell.length_c   1.000
_cell.angle_alpha   90.00
_cell.angle_beta   90.00
_cell.angle_gamma   90.00
#
_symmetry.space_group_name_H-M   'P 1'
#
loop_
_entity.id
_entity.type
_entity.pdbx_description
1 polymer ?
#
loop_
_entity_poly.entity_id
_entity_poly.type
_entity_poly.pdbx_seq_one_letter_code
_entity_poly.pdbx_strand_id
1 'polypeptide(L)'
;VFCAALMERLGYETSPGSSDSRGDIIQAIKFNNADSLISFCQGIQKGSPVDSFVTPEPWDMPRYDCPVIMAAGAFVQGSSIELSADAPMKPPYIAYMQGGLVFEHVKLGVMIAVQMMKEKRKISI
;
A
#
# COMPACT_ATOMS: atom_id res chain seq x y z
N VAL A 1 5.79 -9.12 6.41
CA VAL A 1 7.03 -9.83 5.96
C VAL A 1 7.16 -9.86 4.44
N PHE A 2 6.27 -10.53 3.69
CA PHE A 2 6.40 -10.63 2.22
C PHE A 2 6.52 -9.26 1.52
N CYS A 3 5.62 -8.32 1.86
CA CYS A 3 5.66 -6.98 1.29
C CYS A 3 6.99 -6.26 1.57
N ALA A 4 7.47 -6.27 2.83
CA ALA A 4 8.79 -5.74 3.17
C ALA A 4 9.90 -6.31 2.29
N ALA A 5 10.02 -7.65 2.23
CA ALA A 5 11.09 -8.31 1.49
C ALA A 5 11.05 -7.99 -0.02
N LEU A 6 9.85 -7.88 -0.59
CA LEU A 6 9.69 -7.54 -2.01
C LEU A 6 10.07 -6.08 -2.27
N MET A 7 9.58 -5.15 -1.43
CA MET A 7 9.86 -3.72 -1.60
C MET A 7 11.33 -3.39 -1.32
N GLU A 8 11.96 -4.05 -0.34
CA GLU A 8 13.41 -3.99 -0.09
C GLU A 8 14.21 -4.43 -1.33
N ARG A 9 13.82 -5.53 -1.97
CA ARG A 9 14.45 -6.00 -3.22
C ARG A 9 14.30 -5.02 -4.39
N LEU A 10 13.27 -4.18 -4.37
CA LEU A 10 13.04 -3.11 -5.33
C LEU A 10 13.77 -1.80 -4.96
N GLY A 11 14.53 -1.79 -3.85
CA GLY A 11 15.32 -0.64 -3.41
C GLY A 11 14.56 0.35 -2.53
N TYR A 12 13.37 -0.01 -2.02
CA TYR A 12 12.62 0.83 -1.09
C TYR A 12 13.01 0.54 0.36
N GLU A 13 13.07 1.60 1.17
CA GLU A 13 13.16 1.46 2.62
C GLU A 13 11.81 1.00 3.18
N THR A 14 11.83 0.01 4.08
CA THR A 14 10.62 -0.51 4.73
C THR A 14 10.78 -0.54 6.24
N SER A 15 9.67 -0.44 6.97
CA SER A 15 9.67 -0.53 8.43
C SER A 15 8.39 -1.22 8.92
N PRO A 16 8.48 -2.28 9.75
CA PRO A 16 9.69 -3.05 10.04
C PRO A 16 10.27 -3.69 8.77
N GLY A 17 11.58 -3.92 8.77
CA GLY A 17 12.25 -4.68 7.72
C GLY A 17 11.77 -6.13 7.66
N SER A 18 12.16 -6.85 6.61
CA SER A 18 11.67 -8.22 6.39
C SER A 18 12.11 -9.22 7.46
N SER A 19 13.24 -8.97 8.11
CA SER A 19 13.81 -9.82 9.16
C SER A 19 13.63 -9.27 10.58
N ASP A 20 12.99 -8.11 10.73
CA ASP A 20 12.77 -7.48 12.03
C ASP A 20 11.62 -8.16 12.79
N SER A 21 11.73 -8.17 14.12
CA SER A 21 10.62 -8.56 15.00
C SER A 21 9.44 -7.60 14.86
N ARG A 22 8.21 -8.13 14.95
CA ARG A 22 6.97 -7.34 14.74
C ARG A 22 6.10 -7.36 15.98
N GLY A 23 5.63 -6.17 16.38
CA GLY A 23 4.66 -6.00 17.47
C GLY A 23 3.21 -5.83 16.98
N ASP A 24 3.02 -5.50 15.70
CA ASP A 24 1.72 -5.28 15.06
C ASP A 24 1.72 -5.78 13.61
N ILE A 25 0.64 -5.49 12.89
CA ILE A 25 0.43 -5.86 11.47
C ILE A 25 0.84 -4.76 10.49
N ILE A 26 1.31 -3.61 10.96
CA ILE A 26 1.59 -2.45 10.12
C ILE A 26 2.89 -2.69 9.34
N GLN A 27 2.85 -2.36 8.06
CA GLN A 27 4.01 -2.34 7.18
C GLN A 27 4.14 -0.98 6.52
N ALA A 28 5.14 -0.20 6.93
CA ALA A 28 5.49 1.05 6.31
C ALA A 28 6.46 0.85 5.13
N ILE A 29 6.26 1.61 4.05
CA ILE A 29 7.10 1.63 2.84
C ILE A 29 7.32 3.09 2.43
N LYS A 30 8.59 3.51 2.29
CA LYS A 30 8.96 4.89 1.97
C LYS A 30 9.24 5.05 0.47
N PHE A 31 8.38 5.77 -0.24
CA PHE A 31 8.46 5.90 -1.70
C PHE A 31 9.25 7.13 -2.20
N ASN A 32 9.49 8.12 -1.34
CA ASN A 32 10.18 9.38 -1.64
C ASN A 32 9.52 10.29 -2.70
N ASN A 33 8.47 9.83 -3.39
CA ASN A 33 7.70 10.64 -4.33
C ASN A 33 6.21 10.26 -4.28
N ALA A 34 5.35 11.24 -4.56
CA ALA A 34 3.90 11.10 -4.51
C ALA A 34 3.36 10.09 -5.54
N ASP A 35 3.93 10.08 -6.74
CA ASP A 35 3.42 9.27 -7.84
C ASP A 35 3.57 7.75 -7.61
N SER A 36 4.73 7.33 -7.10
CA SER A 36 4.99 5.93 -6.74
C SER A 36 4.06 5.49 -5.62
N LEU A 37 3.87 6.35 -4.61
CA LEU A 37 2.95 6.10 -3.50
C LEU A 37 1.50 5.92 -3.99
N ILE A 38 1.00 6.86 -4.80
CA ILE A 38 -0.35 6.80 -5.37
C ILE A 38 -0.51 5.53 -6.21
N SER A 39 0.47 5.22 -7.06
CA SER A 39 0.43 4.03 -7.91
C SER A 39 0.39 2.73 -7.10
N PHE A 40 1.11 2.68 -5.98
CA PHE A 40 1.06 1.55 -5.06
C PHE A 40 -0.32 1.39 -4.42
N CYS A 41 -0.90 2.44 -3.84
CA CYS A 41 -2.24 2.40 -3.24
C CYS A 41 -3.32 2.02 -4.27
N GLN A 42 -3.28 2.60 -5.47
CA GLN A 42 -4.21 2.23 -6.55
C GLN A 42 -4.08 0.76 -6.94
N GLY A 43 -2.86 0.23 -6.93
CA GLY A 43 -2.60 -1.17 -7.18
C GLY A 43 -3.12 -2.11 -6.08
N ILE A 44 -3.01 -1.71 -4.81
CA ILE A 44 -3.62 -2.44 -3.70
C ILE A 44 -5.15 -2.47 -3.83
N GLN A 45 -5.78 -1.34 -4.17
CA GLN A 45 -7.22 -1.30 -4.44
C GLN A 45 -7.58 -2.23 -5.61
N LYS A 46 -6.80 -2.21 -6.69
CA LYS A 46 -7.02 -3.08 -7.85
C LYS A 46 -6.93 -4.57 -7.51
N GLY A 47 -6.08 -4.93 -6.56
CA GLY A 47 -5.93 -6.29 -6.04
C GLY A 47 -6.92 -6.68 -4.93
N SER A 48 -7.89 -5.82 -4.60
CA SER A 48 -8.88 -6.08 -3.55
C SER A 48 -10.09 -6.86 -4.07
N PRO A 49 -10.82 -7.61 -3.21
CA PRO A 49 -11.99 -8.38 -3.63
C PRO A 49 -13.22 -7.49 -3.91
N VAL A 50 -13.36 -6.37 -3.21
CA VAL A 50 -14.47 -5.42 -3.34
C VAL A 50 -13.95 -4.11 -3.94
N ASP A 51 -14.78 -3.45 -4.76
CA ASP A 51 -14.49 -2.15 -5.39
C ASP A 51 -13.14 -2.06 -6.14
N SER A 52 -12.68 -3.18 -6.71
CA SER A 52 -11.41 -3.25 -7.46
C SER A 52 -11.40 -2.46 -8.78
N PHE A 53 -12.56 -2.02 -9.25
CA PHE A 53 -12.71 -1.13 -10.40
C PHE A 53 -12.62 0.35 -10.01
N VAL A 54 -12.74 0.68 -8.73
CA VAL A 54 -12.60 2.04 -8.21
C VAL A 54 -11.12 2.39 -8.10
N THR A 55 -10.75 3.60 -8.51
CA THR A 55 -9.38 4.09 -8.43
C THR A 55 -9.29 5.11 -7.30
N PRO A 56 -8.51 4.85 -6.24
CA PRO A 56 -8.37 5.80 -5.15
C PRO A 56 -7.56 7.01 -5.60
N GLU A 57 -7.98 8.18 -5.12
CA GLU A 57 -7.32 9.46 -5.32
C GLU A 57 -7.12 10.12 -3.95
N PRO A 58 -6.08 10.95 -3.77
CA PRO A 58 -5.93 11.73 -2.55
C PRO A 58 -7.16 12.60 -2.30
N TRP A 59 -7.70 12.56 -1.07
CA TRP A 59 -8.83 13.38 -0.68
C TRP A 59 -8.54 14.18 0.59
N ASP A 60 -9.31 15.23 0.84
CA ASP A 60 -9.19 16.04 2.06
C ASP A 60 -9.88 15.35 3.24
N MET A 61 -9.16 14.42 3.87
CA MET A 61 -9.67 13.69 5.03
C MET A 61 -9.80 14.63 6.24
N PRO A 62 -10.98 14.68 6.91
CA PRO A 62 -11.13 15.53 8.10
C PRO A 62 -10.05 15.24 9.14
N ARG A 63 -9.51 16.32 9.73
CA ARG A 63 -8.43 16.33 10.75
C ARG A 63 -7.00 16.12 10.24
N TYR A 64 -6.81 15.76 8.97
CA TYR A 64 -5.46 15.72 8.39
C TYR A 64 -5.05 17.09 7.88
N ASP A 65 -3.76 17.41 8.01
CA ASP A 65 -3.14 18.65 7.53
C ASP A 65 -2.78 18.59 6.03
N CYS A 66 -2.94 17.42 5.42
CA CYS A 66 -2.70 17.17 4.00
C CYS A 66 -3.71 16.15 3.46
N PRO A 67 -3.88 16.07 2.13
CA PRO A 67 -4.66 15.01 1.52
C PRO A 67 -4.16 13.63 1.92
N VAL A 68 -5.08 12.67 2.04
CA VAL A 68 -4.79 11.26 2.35
C VAL A 68 -5.33 10.42 1.21
N ILE A 69 -4.54 9.45 0.77
CA ILE A 69 -5.00 8.39 -0.14
C ILE A 69 -5.24 7.12 0.66
N MET A 70 -6.30 6.37 0.33
CA MET A 70 -6.66 5.13 1.00
C MET A 70 -7.16 4.10 -0.02
N ALA A 71 -6.60 2.90 0.04
CA ALA A 71 -7.11 1.68 -0.60
C ALA A 71 -7.79 0.83 0.47
N ALA A 72 -9.08 0.57 0.29
CA ALA A 72 -9.96 -0.04 1.29
C ALA A 72 -11.05 -0.91 0.63
N GLY A 73 -10.69 -1.75 -0.34
CA GLY A 73 -11.59 -2.70 -1.00
C GLY A 73 -11.97 -3.90 -0.12
N ALA A 74 -12.45 -3.61 1.09
CA ALA A 74 -12.82 -4.57 2.12
C ALA A 74 -14.32 -4.90 2.09
N PHE A 75 -14.69 -6.09 2.57
CA PHE A 75 -16.09 -6.47 2.76
C PHE A 75 -16.76 -5.66 3.88
N VAL A 76 -16.01 -5.34 4.94
CA VAL A 76 -16.47 -4.46 6.01
C VAL A 76 -15.83 -3.09 5.86
N GLN A 77 -16.66 -2.05 5.81
CA GLN A 77 -16.20 -0.68 5.62
C GLN A 77 -15.22 -0.26 6.73
N GLY A 78 -14.03 0.19 6.33
CA GLY A 78 -12.98 0.64 7.26
C GLY A 78 -12.23 -0.49 7.96
N SER A 79 -12.42 -1.74 7.56
CA SER A 79 -11.68 -2.89 8.10
C SER A 79 -10.21 -2.83 7.71
N SER A 80 -9.34 -2.73 8.71
CA SER A 80 -7.88 -2.75 8.55
C SER A 80 -7.25 -4.12 8.81
N ILE A 81 -8.06 -5.11 9.20
CA ILE A 81 -7.63 -6.52 9.24
C ILE A 81 -7.77 -7.18 7.86
N GLU A 82 -8.59 -6.61 6.99
CA GLU A 82 -8.58 -6.89 5.55
C GLU A 82 -7.46 -6.09 4.87
N LEU A 83 -6.99 -6.55 3.70
CA LEU A 83 -5.88 -5.93 3.01
C LEU A 83 -6.23 -4.47 2.67
N SER A 84 -5.43 -3.54 3.18
CA SER A 84 -5.59 -2.11 2.96
C SER A 84 -4.24 -1.41 2.87
N ALA A 85 -4.23 -0.23 2.26
CA ALA A 85 -3.06 0.64 2.24
C ALA A 85 -3.44 2.11 2.19
N ASP A 86 -2.89 2.90 3.10
CA ASP A 86 -3.20 4.32 3.24
C ASP A 86 -1.97 5.17 3.52
N ALA A 87 -2.04 6.45 3.17
CA ALA A 87 -0.89 7.34 3.27
C ALA A 87 -1.28 8.82 3.28
N PRO A 88 -0.63 9.65 4.14
CA PRO A 88 -0.66 11.09 3.98
C PRO A 88 0.18 11.50 2.76
N MET A 89 -0.35 12.40 1.92
CA MET A 89 0.31 12.88 0.71
C MET A 89 1.34 13.98 1.01
N LYS A 90 2.33 13.66 1.84
CA LYS A 90 3.44 14.55 2.18
C LYS A 90 4.78 13.80 2.26
N PRO A 91 5.92 14.47 2.03
CA PRO A 91 7.24 13.85 2.20
C PRO A 91 7.41 13.24 3.59
N PRO A 92 8.05 12.05 3.70
CA PRO A 92 8.76 11.33 2.64
C PRO A 92 7.90 10.29 1.88
N TYR A 93 6.58 10.49 1.83
CA TYR A 93 5.61 9.65 1.09
C TYR A 93 5.64 8.19 1.54
N ILE A 94 5.19 7.96 2.77
CA ILE A 94 5.16 6.64 3.40
C ILE A 94 3.76 6.05 3.27
N ALA A 95 3.65 4.88 2.64
CA ALA A 95 2.44 4.07 2.72
C ALA A 95 2.46 3.20 3.96
N TYR A 96 1.30 3.04 4.59
CA TYR A 96 1.04 2.04 5.62
C TYR A 96 0.16 0.97 4.99
N MET A 97 0.72 -0.21 4.79
CA MET A 97 -0.02 -1.40 4.34
C MET A 97 -0.25 -2.30 5.53
N GLN A 98 -1.46 -2.81 5.69
CA GLN A 98 -1.79 -3.73 6.77
C GLN A 98 -2.89 -4.70 6.36
N GLY A 99 -3.10 -5.71 7.21
CA GLY A 99 -4.18 -6.66 7.07
C GLY A 99 -3.98 -7.65 5.92
N GLY A 100 -5.03 -8.43 5.72
CA GLY A 100 -5.08 -9.56 4.80
C GLY A 100 -5.61 -10.79 5.50
N LEU A 101 -6.81 -11.22 5.13
CA LEU A 101 -7.47 -12.38 5.73
C LEU A 101 -6.74 -13.69 5.45
N VAL A 102 -6.13 -13.79 4.27
CA VAL A 102 -5.34 -14.94 3.83
C VAL A 102 -4.07 -14.47 3.15
N PHE A 103 -2.98 -15.21 3.35
CA PHE A 103 -1.65 -14.82 2.87
C PHE A 103 -1.59 -14.72 1.34
N GLU A 104 -2.30 -15.60 0.63
CA GLU A 104 -2.38 -15.65 -0.82
C GLU A 104 -2.95 -14.37 -1.40
N HIS A 105 -3.98 -13.81 -0.74
CA HIS A 105 -4.59 -12.54 -1.16
C HIS A 105 -3.60 -11.38 -0.98
N VAL A 106 -2.90 -11.31 0.15
CA VAL A 106 -1.86 -10.29 0.39
C VAL A 106 -0.77 -10.37 -0.68
N LYS A 107 -0.27 -11.59 -0.94
CA LYS A 107 0.78 -11.82 -1.94
C LYS A 107 0.33 -11.34 -3.32
N LEU A 108 -0.88 -11.71 -3.74
CA LEU A 108 -1.45 -11.32 -5.03
C LEU A 108 -1.65 -9.80 -5.11
N GLY A 109 -2.25 -9.18 -4.08
CA GLY A 109 -2.51 -7.74 -4.04
C GLY A 109 -1.22 -6.91 -4.13
N VAL A 110 -0.19 -7.30 -3.38
CA VAL A 110 1.12 -6.63 -3.45
C VAL A 110 1.79 -6.83 -4.82
N MET A 111 1.69 -8.03 -5.41
CA MET A 111 2.22 -8.27 -6.76
C MET A 111 1.50 -7.42 -7.82
N ILE A 112 0.18 -7.27 -7.73
CA ILE A 112 -0.60 -6.39 -8.60
C ILE A 112 -0.17 -4.92 -8.40
N ALA A 113 0.09 -4.50 -7.16
CA ALA A 113 0.56 -3.15 -6.89
C ALA A 113 1.91 -2.85 -7.52
N VAL A 114 2.87 -3.76 -7.38
CA VAL A 114 4.19 -3.65 -8.03
C VAL A 114 4.06 -3.69 -9.55
N GLN A 115 3.20 -4.54 -10.11
CA GLN A 115 2.94 -4.59 -11.55
C GLN A 115 2.37 -3.26 -12.06
N MET A 116 1.42 -2.65 -11.34
CA MET A 116 0.85 -1.35 -11.69
C MET A 116 1.90 -0.23 -11.65
N MET A 117 2.79 -0.24 -10.64
CA MET A 117 3.91 0.68 -10.58
C MET A 117 4.85 0.53 -11.78
N LYS A 118 5.11 -0.72 -12.22
CA LYS A 118 5.92 -1.01 -13.41
C LYS A 118 5.26 -0.47 -14.68
N GLU A 119 3.97 -0.73 -14.87
CA GLU A 119 3.19 -0.25 -16.03
C GLU A 119 3.16 1.28 -16.11
N LYS A 120 3.06 1.95 -14.96
CA LYS A 120 3.14 3.41 -14.84
C LYS A 120 4.56 3.96 -14.86
N ARG A 121 5.56 3.12 -15.15
CA ARG A 121 6.99 3.47 -15.23
C ARG A 121 7.54 4.13 -13.96
N LYS A 122 6.99 3.76 -12.81
CA LYS A 122 7.44 4.24 -11.48
C LYS A 122 8.60 3.41 -10.93
N ILE A 123 8.78 2.19 -11.45
CA ILE A 123 9.90 1.31 -11.17
C ILE A 123 10.38 0.64 -12.46
N SER A 124 11.63 0.21 -12.49
CA SER A 124 12.22 -0.57 -13.59
C SER A 124 12.75 -1.88 -13.02
N ILE A 125 12.22 -3.01 -13.54
CA ILE A 125 12.58 -4.39 -13.18
C ILE A 125 12.79 -5.17 -14.47
#